data_AF-A0A9D1UR64-F1
#
_entry.id   AF-A0A9D1UR64-F1
#
_cell.length_a   1.000
_cell.length_b   1.000
_cell.length_c   1.000
_cell.angle_alpha   90.00
_cell.angle_beta   90.00
_cell.angle_gamma   90.00
#
_symmetry.space_group_name_H-M   'P 1'
#
loop_
_entity.id
_entity.type
_entity.pdbx_description
1 polymer ?
#
loop_
_entity_poly.entity_id
_entity_poly.type
_entity_poly.pdbx_seq_one_letter_code
_entity_poly.pdbx_strand_id
1 'polypeptide(L)'
;MNLFTATPPRISIPSPRHGATKVAAACLSVLALAGVTACSSERQEFVVVTPEAAQSGVPMPAGLAEALGERAKQALVKSAEQHEEIPERDVQVKEVSAADRLAALRSGEATVAVGCVGEMLRELDGHKAQHLQELYAAEGDPDREKWWDIVHSSMLGSLPAGLSATYPGVASPCPADGLPQNSVLLFVGEDVNRDDLTALNNMIVSTSDEDLEG
;
A
#
# COMPACT_ATOMS: atom_id res chain seq x y z
N MET A 1 8.29 28.97 -41.37
CA MET A 1 9.52 28.46 -42.01
C MET A 1 10.67 29.38 -41.67
N ASN A 2 11.58 28.94 -40.80
CA ASN A 2 13.04 28.99 -41.00
C ASN A 2 13.71 28.65 -39.66
N LEU A 3 14.25 27.43 -39.62
CA LEU A 3 15.07 26.89 -38.55
C LEU A 3 16.42 27.64 -38.51
N PHE A 4 16.83 28.09 -37.33
CA PHE A 4 18.22 28.44 -37.06
C PHE A 4 18.91 27.22 -36.44
N THR A 5 19.70 26.52 -37.25
CA THR A 5 20.63 25.48 -36.81
C THR A 5 21.94 26.14 -36.40
N ALA A 6 22.29 26.11 -35.10
CA ALA A 6 23.60 26.50 -34.61
C ALA A 6 24.51 25.27 -34.50
N THR A 7 25.59 25.25 -35.28
CA THR A 7 26.66 24.23 -35.24
C THR A 7 27.71 24.62 -34.20
N PRO A 8 28.14 23.72 -33.29
CA PRO A 8 29.27 24.02 -32.41
C PRO A 8 30.63 23.83 -33.12
N PRO A 9 31.68 24.56 -32.68
CA PRO A 9 32.99 24.59 -33.36
C PRO A 9 33.82 23.32 -33.15
N ARG A 10 34.60 22.97 -34.18
CA ARG A 10 35.62 21.91 -34.15
C ARG A 10 36.81 22.35 -33.30
N ILE A 11 37.12 21.59 -32.25
CA ILE A 11 38.36 21.71 -31.52
C ILE A 11 39.38 20.75 -32.16
N SER A 12 40.49 21.31 -32.64
CA SER A 12 41.64 20.60 -33.20
C SER A 12 42.76 20.63 -32.16
N ILE A 13 43.22 19.47 -31.68
CA ILE A 13 44.34 19.36 -30.73
C ILE A 13 45.37 18.37 -31.31
N PRO A 14 46.69 18.68 -31.25
CA PRO A 14 47.71 18.13 -32.14
C PRO A 14 48.23 16.74 -31.77
N SER A 15 48.75 16.06 -32.80
CA SER A 15 49.47 14.79 -32.70
C SER A 15 50.85 14.93 -32.04
N PRO A 16 51.24 14.03 -31.12
CA PRO A 16 52.64 13.87 -30.73
C PRO A 16 53.40 12.95 -31.69
N ARG A 17 54.58 13.43 -32.14
CA ARG A 17 55.56 12.71 -32.94
C ARG A 17 56.41 11.78 -32.07
N HIS A 18 56.51 10.53 -32.51
CA HIS A 18 57.62 9.56 -32.44
C HIS A 18 58.74 9.79 -31.42
N GLY A 19 58.77 8.95 -30.39
CA GLY A 19 59.98 8.50 -29.70
C GLY A 19 60.03 6.98 -29.78
N ALA A 20 60.93 6.44 -30.59
CA ALA A 20 61.13 5.00 -30.71
C ALA A 20 61.87 4.46 -29.48
N THR A 21 61.29 3.51 -28.77
CA THR A 21 62.06 2.62 -27.90
C THR A 21 61.38 1.25 -27.90
N LYS A 22 62.06 0.26 -28.49
CA LYS A 22 61.61 -1.13 -28.52
C LYS A 22 61.81 -1.74 -27.14
N VAL A 23 60.75 -2.19 -26.48
CA VAL A 23 60.85 -3.23 -25.44
C VAL A 23 59.67 -4.19 -25.57
N ALA A 24 60.06 -5.44 -25.85
CA ALA A 24 59.47 -6.75 -25.63
C ALA A 24 57.96 -6.93 -25.36
N ALA A 25 57.46 -7.94 -26.08
CA ALA A 25 56.17 -8.61 -25.91
C ALA A 25 55.88 -9.10 -24.49
N ALA A 26 54.60 -8.99 -24.10
CA ALA A 26 53.94 -9.96 -23.24
C ALA A 26 52.46 -10.04 -23.65
N CYS A 27 52.06 -11.21 -24.17
CA CYS A 27 50.68 -11.64 -24.28
C CYS A 27 50.00 -11.58 -22.89
N LEU A 28 48.72 -11.21 -22.79
CA LEU A 28 47.72 -11.98 -22.03
C LEU A 28 46.30 -11.38 -22.14
N SER A 29 45.40 -12.22 -22.63
CA SER A 29 43.95 -12.34 -22.33
C SER A 29 43.00 -11.16 -22.55
N VAL A 30 42.20 -11.31 -23.61
CA VAL A 30 40.84 -10.79 -23.75
C VAL A 30 39.98 -11.35 -22.62
N LEU A 31 39.45 -10.49 -21.75
CA LEU A 31 38.33 -10.81 -20.84
C LEU A 31 37.14 -9.96 -21.28
N ALA A 32 36.33 -10.53 -22.17
CA ALA A 32 34.99 -10.06 -22.42
C ALA A 32 34.16 -10.38 -21.17
N LEU A 33 34.02 -9.41 -20.26
CA LEU A 33 32.95 -9.46 -19.26
C LEU A 33 31.64 -9.26 -20.00
N ALA A 34 31.01 -10.38 -20.36
CA ALA A 34 29.59 -10.43 -20.63
C ALA A 34 28.87 -10.03 -19.33
N GLY A 35 28.54 -8.75 -19.22
CA GLY A 35 27.58 -8.26 -18.25
C GLY A 35 26.21 -8.81 -18.60
N VAL A 36 25.94 -10.04 -18.17
CA VAL A 36 24.55 -10.47 -17.96
C VAL A 36 24.02 -9.60 -16.82
N THR A 37 23.41 -8.48 -17.18
CA THR A 37 22.36 -7.87 -16.36
C THR A 37 21.27 -8.92 -16.25
N ALA A 38 21.40 -9.81 -15.26
CA ALA A 38 20.28 -10.56 -14.76
C ALA A 38 19.30 -9.53 -14.24
N CYS A 39 18.26 -9.22 -15.02
CA CYS A 39 17.03 -8.69 -14.47
C CYS A 39 16.53 -9.75 -13.48
N SER A 40 16.93 -9.64 -12.21
CA SER A 40 16.18 -10.25 -11.13
C SER A 40 14.85 -9.52 -11.19
N SER A 41 13.80 -10.19 -11.68
CA SER A 41 12.44 -9.77 -11.41
C SER A 41 12.32 -9.79 -9.89
N GLU A 42 12.51 -8.64 -9.27
CA GLU A 42 12.36 -8.46 -7.83
C GLU A 42 10.90 -8.80 -7.54
N ARG A 43 10.68 -9.94 -6.88
CA ARG A 43 9.34 -10.39 -6.52
C ARG A 43 8.84 -9.38 -5.49
N GLN A 44 7.92 -8.50 -5.88
CA GLN A 44 7.37 -7.50 -4.99
C GLN A 44 6.63 -8.24 -3.86
N GLU A 45 7.19 -8.18 -2.64
CA GLU A 45 6.56 -8.75 -1.46
C GLU A 45 5.35 -7.88 -1.10
N PHE A 46 4.15 -8.46 -1.10
CA PHE A 46 2.96 -7.77 -0.64
C PHE A 46 2.77 -8.06 0.85
N VAL A 47 2.70 -7.00 1.65
CA VAL A 47 2.53 -7.14 3.10
C VAL A 47 1.20 -6.54 3.51
N VAL A 48 0.34 -7.37 4.08
CA VAL A 48 -0.90 -6.97 4.74
C VAL A 48 -0.61 -6.87 6.23
N VAL A 49 -0.83 -5.70 6.83
CA VAL A 49 -0.68 -5.50 8.26
C VAL A 49 -2.02 -5.45 8.98
N THR A 50 -2.12 -6.19 10.07
CA THR A 50 -3.28 -6.24 10.97
C THR A 50 -2.88 -5.70 12.35
N PRO A 51 -3.82 -5.10 13.11
CA PRO A 51 -3.52 -4.68 14.47
C PRO A 51 -3.34 -5.89 15.37
N GLU A 52 -2.40 -5.78 16.30
CA GLU A 52 -2.36 -6.64 17.48
C GLU A 52 -3.70 -6.61 18.23
N ALA A 53 -4.12 -7.77 18.71
CA ALA A 53 -5.38 -8.00 19.40
C ALA A 53 -5.66 -6.99 20.54
N ALA A 54 -6.79 -6.28 20.45
CA ALA A 54 -7.31 -5.50 21.57
C ALA A 54 -8.06 -6.38 22.59
N GLN A 55 -7.75 -6.22 23.88
CA GLN A 55 -8.54 -6.85 24.95
C GLN A 55 -9.87 -6.13 25.22
N SER A 56 -10.08 -4.92 24.70
CA SER A 56 -11.20 -4.03 25.08
C SER A 56 -11.98 -3.40 23.91
N GLY A 57 -11.95 -3.98 22.70
CA GLY A 57 -12.81 -3.57 21.58
C GLY A 57 -12.34 -2.36 20.76
N VAL A 58 -11.28 -1.68 21.18
CA VAL A 58 -10.50 -0.72 20.39
C VAL A 58 -9.03 -0.94 20.80
N PRO A 59 -8.10 -1.22 19.87
CA PRO A 59 -8.22 -1.31 18.40
C PRO A 59 -9.13 -2.46 17.90
N MET A 60 -9.31 -2.57 16.58
CA MET A 60 -10.12 -3.62 15.93
C MET A 60 -10.01 -5.00 16.63
N PRO A 61 -11.12 -5.73 16.85
CA PRO A 61 -11.09 -7.05 17.48
C PRO A 61 -10.17 -8.03 16.76
N ALA A 62 -9.44 -8.86 17.53
CA ALA A 62 -8.44 -9.80 17.01
C ALA A 62 -9.01 -10.73 15.92
N GLY A 63 -10.14 -11.39 16.18
CA GLY A 63 -10.76 -12.30 15.21
C GLY A 63 -11.17 -11.61 13.92
N LEU A 64 -11.66 -10.36 14.00
CA LEU A 64 -12.00 -9.57 12.81
C LEU A 64 -10.73 -9.15 12.05
N ALA A 65 -9.69 -8.72 12.76
CA ALA A 65 -8.41 -8.34 12.18
C ALA A 65 -7.75 -9.51 11.43
N GLU A 66 -7.70 -10.68 12.06
CA GLU A 66 -7.16 -11.93 11.48
C GLU A 66 -7.96 -12.34 10.24
N ALA A 67 -9.29 -12.41 10.35
CA ALA A 67 -10.15 -12.81 9.25
C ALA A 67 -10.02 -11.86 8.04
N LEU A 68 -10.02 -10.55 8.28
CA LEU A 68 -9.84 -9.56 7.20
C LEU A 68 -8.43 -9.62 6.61
N GLY A 69 -7.39 -9.83 7.43
CA GLY A 69 -6.01 -9.98 6.96
C GLY A 69 -5.85 -11.17 6.02
N GLU A 70 -6.33 -12.35 6.44
CA GLU A 70 -6.26 -13.57 5.63
C GLU A 70 -7.13 -13.48 4.36
N ARG A 71 -8.33 -12.87 4.44
CA ARG A 71 -9.17 -12.65 3.25
C ARG A 71 -8.54 -11.65 2.29
N ALA A 72 -7.91 -10.59 2.77
CA ALA A 72 -7.17 -9.65 1.93
C ALA A 72 -6.03 -10.35 1.21
N LYS A 73 -5.27 -11.19 1.92
CA LYS A 73 -4.23 -12.04 1.34
C LYS A 73 -4.79 -12.93 0.23
N GLN A 74 -5.86 -13.67 0.50
CA GLN A 74 -6.49 -14.54 -0.50
C GLN A 74 -7.01 -13.77 -1.70
N ALA A 75 -7.59 -12.58 -1.50
CA ALA A 75 -8.08 -11.72 -2.56
C ALA A 75 -6.93 -11.24 -3.47
N LEU A 76 -5.81 -10.82 -2.89
CA LEU A 76 -4.63 -10.36 -3.62
C LEU A 76 -3.91 -11.49 -4.39
N VAL A 77 -3.85 -12.70 -3.81
CA VAL A 77 -3.31 -13.88 -4.48
C VAL A 77 -4.20 -14.27 -5.67
N LYS A 78 -5.52 -14.40 -5.46
CA LYS A 78 -6.47 -14.73 -6.53
C LYS A 78 -6.50 -13.69 -7.64
N SER A 79 -6.38 -12.41 -7.28
CA SER A 79 -6.27 -11.33 -8.26
C SER A 79 -5.02 -11.51 -9.13
N ALA A 80 -3.86 -11.80 -8.51
CA ALA A 80 -2.62 -12.05 -9.26
C ALA A 80 -2.71 -13.27 -10.19
N GLU A 81 -3.37 -14.36 -9.77
CA GLU A 81 -3.56 -15.57 -10.59
C GLU A 81 -4.34 -15.32 -11.89
N GLN A 82 -5.13 -14.24 -11.96
CA GLN A 82 -5.82 -13.84 -13.19
C GLN A 82 -4.88 -13.24 -14.24
N HIS A 83 -3.65 -12.91 -13.85
CA HIS A 83 -2.62 -12.36 -14.71
C HIS A 83 -1.51 -13.39 -14.93
N GLU A 84 -1.40 -13.95 -16.14
CA GLU A 84 -0.38 -14.97 -16.50
C GLU A 84 1.06 -14.50 -16.26
N GLU A 85 1.29 -13.19 -16.17
CA GLU A 85 2.59 -12.55 -15.95
C GLU A 85 3.03 -12.54 -14.47
N ILE A 86 2.13 -12.87 -13.52
CA ILE A 86 2.42 -12.89 -12.07
C ILE A 86 2.13 -14.30 -11.52
N PRO A 87 2.98 -15.30 -11.83
CA PRO A 87 2.66 -16.70 -11.56
C PRO A 87 2.60 -17.06 -10.07
N GLU A 88 3.09 -16.20 -9.18
CA GLU A 88 2.93 -16.34 -7.73
C GLU A 88 3.26 -14.99 -7.06
N ARG A 89 2.23 -14.29 -6.59
CA ARG A 89 2.41 -13.14 -5.69
C ARG A 89 2.59 -13.65 -4.27
N ASP A 90 3.73 -13.35 -3.66
CA ASP A 90 3.95 -13.63 -2.24
C ASP A 90 3.25 -12.55 -1.41
N VAL A 91 2.21 -12.95 -0.69
CA VAL A 91 1.43 -12.08 0.18
C VAL A 91 1.54 -12.58 1.62
N GLN A 92 2.11 -11.76 2.49
CA GLN A 92 2.26 -12.05 3.92
C GLN A 92 1.27 -11.24 4.75
N VAL A 93 0.75 -11.85 5.81
CA VAL A 93 0.00 -11.15 6.86
C VAL A 93 0.94 -10.99 8.06
N LYS A 94 1.10 -9.76 8.55
CA LYS A 94 1.95 -9.44 9.70
C LYS A 94 1.12 -8.67 10.73
N GLU A 95 1.10 -9.16 11.95
CA GLU A 95 0.57 -8.39 13.07
C GLU A 95 1.57 -7.30 13.46
N VAL A 96 1.06 -6.09 13.67
CA VAL A 96 1.84 -4.95 14.15
C VAL A 96 1.01 -4.17 15.17
N SER A 97 1.66 -3.32 15.96
CA SER A 97 0.92 -2.46 16.89
C SER A 97 -0.09 -1.59 16.14
N ALA A 98 -1.23 -1.31 16.76
CA ALA A 98 -2.30 -0.55 16.12
C ALA A 98 -1.84 0.83 15.61
N ALA A 99 -0.91 1.48 16.32
CA ALA A 99 -0.35 2.78 15.97
C ALA A 99 0.66 2.72 14.81
N ASP A 100 1.33 1.57 14.62
CA ASP A 100 2.39 1.45 13.62
C ASP A 100 1.89 1.13 12.21
N ARG A 101 0.64 0.68 12.04
CA ARG A 101 0.07 0.29 10.73
C ARG A 101 0.16 1.39 9.68
N LEU A 102 -0.21 2.62 10.03
CA LEU A 102 -0.13 3.75 9.11
C LEU A 102 1.32 4.16 8.82
N ALA A 103 2.22 4.00 9.79
CA ALA A 103 3.64 4.23 9.57
C ALA A 103 4.20 3.19 8.59
N ALA A 104 3.84 1.92 8.73
CA ALA A 104 4.25 0.85 7.83
C ALA A 104 3.79 1.08 6.38
N LEU A 105 2.56 1.59 6.18
CA LEU A 105 2.10 2.00 4.83
C LEU A 105 2.93 3.16 4.27
N ARG A 106 3.27 4.16 5.10
CA ARG A 106 4.01 5.34 4.65
C ARG A 106 5.48 5.07 4.38
N SER A 107 6.09 4.11 5.09
CA SER A 107 7.48 3.71 4.89
C SER A 107 7.66 2.68 3.76
N GLY A 108 6.56 2.11 3.25
CA GLY A 108 6.59 1.03 2.25
C GLY A 108 6.87 -0.34 2.86
N GLU A 109 6.84 -0.48 4.19
CA GLU A 109 6.96 -1.77 4.87
C GLU A 109 5.67 -2.60 4.79
N ALA A 110 4.54 -1.94 4.53
CA ALA A 110 3.25 -2.56 4.27
C ALA A 110 2.64 -2.03 2.97
N THR A 111 1.94 -2.90 2.26
CA THR A 111 1.16 -2.55 1.07
C THR A 111 -0.29 -2.25 1.43
N VAL A 112 -0.83 -2.98 2.41
CA VAL A 112 -2.22 -2.90 2.85
C VAL A 112 -2.27 -2.91 4.38
N ALA A 113 -3.10 -2.08 4.99
CA ALA A 113 -3.38 -2.09 6.42
C ALA A 113 -4.88 -2.25 6.68
N VAL A 114 -5.21 -3.15 7.61
CA VAL A 114 -6.57 -3.42 8.05
C VAL A 114 -6.91 -2.58 9.30
N GLY A 115 -8.11 -2.01 9.36
CA GLY A 115 -8.62 -1.44 10.60
C GLY A 115 -10.04 -0.89 10.52
N CYS A 116 -10.44 -0.16 11.56
CA CYS A 116 -11.75 0.46 11.63
C CYS A 116 -11.70 1.91 11.13
N VAL A 117 -12.72 2.38 10.41
CA VAL A 117 -12.69 3.71 9.76
C VAL A 117 -12.41 4.86 10.73
N GLY A 118 -13.12 4.93 11.85
CA GLY A 118 -12.96 6.00 12.84
C GLY A 118 -11.68 5.85 13.68
N GLU A 119 -11.19 4.62 13.87
CA GLU A 119 -9.84 4.38 14.43
C GLU A 119 -8.78 4.96 13.49
N MET A 120 -8.83 4.61 12.20
CA MET A 120 -7.91 5.12 11.19
C MET A 120 -8.01 6.65 11.05
N LEU A 121 -9.23 7.20 11.09
CA LEU A 121 -9.42 8.64 11.10
C LEU A 121 -8.75 9.30 12.31
N ARG A 122 -8.79 8.70 13.50
CA ARG A 122 -8.15 9.25 14.70
C ARG A 122 -6.62 9.31 14.56
N GLU A 123 -6.03 8.28 13.98
CA GLU A 123 -4.59 8.23 13.72
C GLU A 123 -4.17 9.19 12.59
N LEU A 124 -5.03 9.39 11.58
CA LEU A 124 -4.79 10.33 10.48
C LEU A 124 -5.00 11.79 10.89
N ASP A 125 -6.07 12.06 11.64
CA ASP A 125 -6.53 13.39 12.05
C ASP A 125 -7.38 13.30 13.33
N GLY A 126 -6.70 13.26 14.48
CA GLY A 126 -7.35 13.16 15.79
C GLY A 126 -8.28 14.33 16.12
N HIS A 127 -8.00 15.53 15.59
CA HIS A 127 -8.87 16.69 15.78
C HIS A 127 -10.20 16.53 15.04
N LYS A 128 -10.16 16.08 13.78
CA LYS A 128 -11.38 15.80 13.01
C LYS A 128 -12.17 14.65 13.62
N ALA A 129 -11.49 13.58 14.05
CA ALA A 129 -12.14 12.46 14.75
C ALA A 129 -12.90 12.94 16.00
N GLN A 130 -12.24 13.73 16.85
CA GLN A 130 -12.85 14.29 18.05
C GLN A 130 -14.04 15.20 17.71
N HIS A 131 -13.89 16.08 16.72
CA HIS A 131 -14.97 16.97 16.31
C HIS A 131 -16.22 16.20 15.82
N LEU A 132 -16.01 15.13 15.03
CA LEU A 132 -17.11 14.29 14.58
C LEU A 132 -17.76 13.53 15.75
N GLN A 133 -17.00 13.07 16.73
CA GLN A 133 -17.54 12.44 17.94
C GLN A 133 -18.48 13.40 18.70
N GLU A 134 -18.07 14.65 18.86
CA GLU A 134 -18.88 15.69 19.52
C GLU A 134 -20.18 15.97 18.75
N LEU A 135 -20.10 16.08 17.42
CA LEU A 135 -21.27 16.28 16.57
C LEU A 135 -22.23 15.07 16.59
N TYR A 136 -21.69 13.85 16.51
CA TYR A 136 -22.47 12.61 16.59
C TYR A 136 -23.19 12.48 17.92
N ALA A 137 -22.50 12.76 19.03
CA ALA A 137 -23.07 12.70 20.38
C ALA A 137 -24.12 13.81 20.64
N ALA A 138 -24.03 14.94 19.94
CA ALA A 138 -24.99 16.03 20.04
C ALA A 138 -26.27 15.79 19.20
N GLU A 139 -26.24 14.88 18.24
CA GLU A 139 -27.41 14.52 17.44
C GLU A 139 -28.28 13.54 18.22
N GLY A 140 -29.55 13.90 18.45
CA GLY A 140 -30.44 13.13 19.34
C GLY A 140 -30.90 11.79 18.75
N ASP A 141 -30.97 11.69 17.42
CA ASP A 141 -31.34 10.46 16.69
C ASP A 141 -30.47 10.38 15.43
N PRO A 142 -29.18 10.04 15.58
CA PRO A 142 -28.24 10.06 14.47
C PRO A 142 -28.52 8.92 13.52
N ASP A 143 -28.71 9.26 12.24
CA ASP A 143 -28.77 8.27 11.16
C ASP A 143 -27.41 7.58 11.01
N ARG A 144 -27.35 6.31 11.40
CA ARG A 144 -26.10 5.53 11.43
C ARG A 144 -25.46 5.39 10.06
N GLU A 145 -26.25 5.19 9.00
CA GLU A 145 -25.71 5.00 7.65
C GLU A 145 -25.10 6.29 7.13
N LYS A 146 -25.80 7.41 7.32
CA LYS A 146 -25.27 8.75 7.03
C LYS A 146 -23.97 8.99 7.78
N TRP A 147 -23.89 8.61 9.05
CA TRP A 147 -22.68 8.82 9.85
C TRP A 147 -21.52 7.91 9.45
N TRP A 148 -21.79 6.69 9.00
CA TRP A 148 -20.76 5.85 8.37
C TRP A 148 -20.12 6.54 7.16
N ASP A 149 -20.94 7.13 6.28
CA ASP A 149 -20.45 7.86 5.11
C ASP A 149 -19.67 9.13 5.49
N ILE A 150 -20.15 9.88 6.49
CA ILE A 150 -19.45 11.08 7.00
C ILE A 150 -18.08 10.70 7.55
N VAL A 151 -17.99 9.65 8.35
CA VAL A 151 -16.73 9.23 8.98
C VAL A 151 -15.78 8.65 7.94
N HIS A 152 -16.27 7.86 6.99
CA HIS A 152 -15.45 7.32 5.88
C HIS A 152 -14.94 8.40 4.94
N SER A 153 -15.79 9.31 4.48
CA SER A 153 -15.38 10.44 3.63
C SER A 153 -14.41 11.38 4.35
N SER A 154 -14.58 11.58 5.66
CA SER A 154 -13.65 12.36 6.48
C SER A 154 -12.28 11.69 6.59
N MET A 155 -12.25 10.36 6.75
CA MET A 155 -11.02 9.56 6.75
C MET A 155 -10.31 9.65 5.40
N LEU A 156 -11.02 9.45 4.29
CA LEU A 156 -10.48 9.59 2.94
C LEU A 156 -9.87 10.97 2.71
N GLY A 157 -10.56 12.03 3.16
CA GLY A 157 -10.07 13.40 3.08
C GLY A 157 -8.87 13.71 3.99
N SER A 158 -8.51 12.82 4.91
CA SER A 158 -7.33 12.93 5.79
C SER A 158 -6.17 12.05 5.33
N LEU A 159 -6.32 11.27 4.25
CA LEU A 159 -5.25 10.40 3.76
C LEU A 159 -4.08 11.21 3.20
N PRO A 160 -2.83 10.84 3.54
CA PRO A 160 -1.64 11.31 2.86
C PRO A 160 -1.68 11.01 1.35
N ALA A 161 -0.97 11.81 0.57
CA ALA A 161 -0.78 11.54 -0.85
C ALA A 161 -0.16 10.14 -1.08
N GLY A 162 -0.66 9.42 -2.08
CA GLY A 162 -0.22 8.07 -2.41
C GLY A 162 -0.95 6.96 -1.67
N LEU A 163 -1.68 7.27 -0.59
CA LEU A 163 -2.54 6.30 0.08
C LEU A 163 -3.99 6.39 -0.43
N SER A 164 -4.67 5.25 -0.41
CA SER A 164 -6.09 5.12 -0.74
C SER A 164 -6.76 4.12 0.20
N ALA A 165 -8.07 3.94 0.04
CA ALA A 165 -8.86 3.02 0.85
C ALA A 165 -9.90 2.27 0.05
N THR A 166 -10.34 1.13 0.57
CA THR A 166 -11.51 0.41 0.08
C THR A 166 -12.80 1.13 0.46
N TYR A 167 -13.92 0.64 -0.10
CA TYR A 167 -15.24 0.90 0.46
C TYR A 167 -15.32 0.40 1.91
N PRO A 168 -16.22 0.98 2.73
CA PRO A 168 -16.46 0.48 4.08
C PRO A 168 -17.09 -0.93 4.02
N GLY A 169 -16.57 -1.84 4.82
CA GLY A 169 -17.16 -3.16 5.06
C GLY A 169 -18.31 -3.04 6.05
N VAL A 170 -19.54 -3.11 5.54
CA VAL A 170 -20.78 -2.91 6.32
C VAL A 170 -21.34 -4.22 6.90
N ALA A 171 -20.81 -5.37 6.49
CA ALA A 171 -21.35 -6.69 6.82
C ALA A 171 -20.88 -7.22 8.19
N SER A 172 -19.69 -6.83 8.65
CA SER A 172 -19.25 -7.03 10.03
C SER A 172 -18.73 -5.71 10.61
N PRO A 173 -19.54 -5.01 11.42
CA PRO A 173 -19.20 -3.70 11.93
C PRO A 173 -18.13 -3.82 13.02
N CYS A 174 -17.17 -2.90 12.96
CA CYS A 174 -16.26 -2.69 14.08
C CYS A 174 -17.02 -2.22 15.34
N PRO A 175 -16.51 -2.53 16.54
CA PRO A 175 -17.08 -1.99 17.77
C PRO A 175 -17.10 -0.46 17.73
N ALA A 176 -18.21 0.13 18.20
CA ALA A 176 -18.33 1.59 18.24
C ALA A 176 -17.37 2.20 19.27
N ASP A 177 -16.76 3.33 18.90
CA ASP A 177 -15.81 4.09 19.74
C ASP A 177 -16.17 5.59 19.71
N GLY A 178 -17.39 5.91 20.14
CA GLY A 178 -17.96 7.26 20.04
C GLY A 178 -18.31 7.72 18.61
N LEU A 179 -17.94 6.95 17.59
CA LEU A 179 -18.42 7.05 16.22
C LEU A 179 -18.94 5.67 15.77
N PRO A 180 -19.88 5.64 14.81
CA PRO A 180 -20.22 4.39 14.14
C PRO A 180 -19.04 3.98 13.25
N GLN A 181 -18.68 2.70 13.30
CA GLN A 181 -17.45 2.16 12.71
C GLN A 181 -17.79 1.07 11.70
N ASN A 182 -17.02 1.02 10.62
CA ASN A 182 -16.99 -0.07 9.65
C ASN A 182 -15.54 -0.54 9.49
N SER A 183 -15.35 -1.74 8.98
CA SER A 183 -14.02 -2.19 8.56
C SER A 183 -13.57 -1.45 7.30
N VAL A 184 -12.28 -1.24 7.15
CA VAL A 184 -11.66 -0.64 5.96
C VAL A 184 -10.25 -1.19 5.76
N LEU A 185 -9.81 -1.24 4.50
CA LEU A 185 -8.41 -1.47 4.16
C LEU A 185 -7.84 -0.17 3.60
N LEU A 186 -6.74 0.31 4.18
CA LEU A 186 -5.91 1.37 3.61
C LEU A 186 -4.77 0.73 2.83
N PHE A 187 -4.31 1.37 1.75
CA PHE A 187 -3.25 0.80 0.93
C PHE A 187 -2.47 1.85 0.15
N VAL A 188 -1.29 1.45 -0.31
CA VAL A 188 -0.43 2.23 -1.22
C VAL A 188 -0.99 2.13 -2.64
N GLY A 189 -1.42 3.25 -3.21
CA GLY A 189 -2.16 3.29 -4.47
C GLY A 189 -1.33 2.91 -5.70
N GLU A 190 -0.01 3.06 -5.65
CA GLU A 190 0.89 2.61 -6.73
C GLU A 190 1.10 1.10 -6.73
N ASP A 191 0.95 0.44 -5.59
CA ASP A 191 1.15 -1.01 -5.44
C ASP A 191 -0.14 -1.80 -5.68
N VAL A 192 -1.31 -1.23 -5.38
CA VAL A 192 -2.61 -1.88 -5.56
C VAL A 192 -3.22 -1.47 -6.90
N ASN A 193 -3.24 -2.41 -7.85
CA ASN A 193 -3.85 -2.16 -9.16
C ASN A 193 -5.40 -2.22 -9.11
N ARG A 194 -6.05 -1.97 -10.25
CA ARG A 194 -7.52 -1.93 -10.34
C ARG A 194 -8.19 -3.27 -9.99
N ASP A 195 -7.59 -4.38 -10.37
CA ASP A 195 -8.14 -5.71 -10.14
C ASP A 195 -7.97 -6.10 -8.68
N ASP A 196 -6.83 -5.76 -8.09
CA ASP A 196 -6.56 -5.88 -6.65
C ASP A 196 -7.59 -5.08 -5.85
N LEU A 197 -7.81 -3.81 -6.20
CA LEU A 197 -8.83 -2.99 -5.56
C LEU A 197 -10.23 -3.57 -5.70
N THR A 198 -10.55 -4.15 -6.86
CA THR A 198 -11.85 -4.82 -7.08
C THR A 198 -11.98 -6.04 -6.17
N ALA A 199 -10.94 -6.86 -6.05
CA ALA A 199 -10.91 -8.02 -5.17
C ALA A 199 -11.03 -7.62 -3.69
N LEU A 200 -10.31 -6.60 -3.26
CA LEU A 200 -10.37 -6.05 -1.89
C LEU A 200 -11.74 -5.42 -1.57
N ASN A 201 -12.36 -4.72 -2.52
CA ASN A 201 -13.70 -4.19 -2.32
C ASN A 201 -14.76 -5.31 -2.24
N ASN A 202 -14.65 -6.32 -3.09
CA ASN A 202 -15.58 -7.45 -3.07
C ASN A 202 -15.47 -8.23 -1.76
N MET A 203 -14.25 -8.50 -1.27
CA MET A 203 -14.08 -9.24 -0.02
C MET A 203 -14.57 -8.44 1.19
N ILE A 204 -14.34 -7.12 1.25
CA ILE A 204 -14.68 -6.35 2.46
C ILE A 204 -16.18 -6.17 2.62
N VAL A 205 -16.90 -6.04 1.50
CA VAL A 205 -18.36 -5.95 1.51
C VAL A 205 -18.99 -7.32 1.81
N SER A 206 -18.34 -8.42 1.43
CA SER A 206 -18.87 -9.77 1.60
C SER A 206 -18.47 -10.47 2.91
N THR A 207 -17.64 -9.85 3.76
CA THR A 207 -17.21 -10.47 5.03
C THR A 207 -18.30 -10.27 6.08
N SER A 208 -19.08 -11.31 6.36
CA SER A 208 -20.17 -11.29 7.36
C SER A 208 -19.71 -11.87 8.71
N ASP A 209 -20.51 -11.66 9.76
CA ASP A 209 -20.23 -12.22 11.08
C ASP A 209 -20.13 -13.77 11.09
N GLU A 210 -20.79 -14.44 10.13
CA GLU A 210 -20.69 -15.90 9.95
C GLU A 210 -19.29 -16.35 9.52
N ASP A 211 -18.52 -15.49 8.86
CA ASP A 211 -17.13 -15.74 8.48
C ASP A 211 -16.16 -15.62 9.67
N LEU A 212 -16.62 -15.09 10.82
CA LEU A 212 -15.80 -14.84 12.02
C LEU A 212 -15.92 -15.92 13.10
N GLU A 213 -16.86 -16.86 12.95
CA GLU A 213 -17.13 -17.96 13.90
C GLU A 213 -16.52 -19.31 13.48
N GLY A 214 -15.69 -19.32 12.42
CA GLY A 214 -15.10 -20.51 11.80
C GLY A 214 -13.83 -21.03 12.45
#